data_AF-A0A537RYK7-F1
#
_entry.id   AF-A0A537RYK7-F1
#
_cell.length_a   1.000
_cell.length_b   1.000
_cell.length_c   1.000
_cell.angle_alpha   90.00
_cell.angle_beta   90.00
_cell.angle_gamma   90.00
#
_symmetry.space_group_name_H-M   'P 1'
#
loop_
_entity.id
_entity.type
_entity.pdbx_description
1 polymer ?
#
loop_
_entity_poly.entity_id
_entity_poly.type
_entity_poly.pdbx_seq_one_letter_code
_entity_poly.pdbx_strand_id
1 'polypeptide(L)' 'MSVSEEMMGEQLDRIIARTELRVEQWNIHASALAPYGDQAKRARSELAAVLIGLAKLKTCRNNLPDSRSRRRADS' A
#
# COMPACT_ATOMS: atom_id res chain seq x y z
N MET A 1 -13.70 -17.27 10.39
CA MET A 1 -13.30 -15.88 10.22
C MET A 1 -14.47 -15.03 10.67
N SER A 2 -14.25 -14.09 11.58
CA SER A 2 -15.32 -13.24 12.13
C SER A 2 -15.65 -12.10 11.15
N VAL A 3 -16.88 -11.55 11.25
CA VAL A 3 -17.28 -10.35 10.49
C VAL A 3 -16.28 -9.20 10.70
N SER A 4 -15.68 -9.11 11.89
CA SER A 4 -14.66 -8.11 12.21
C SER A 4 -13.35 -8.32 11.43
N GLU A 5 -12.93 -9.56 11.18
CA GLU A 5 -11.73 -9.86 10.40
C GLU A 5 -11.93 -9.56 8.91
N GLU A 6 -13.13 -9.84 8.37
CA GLU A 6 -13.46 -9.50 6.98
C GLU A 6 -13.49 -7.98 6.75
N MET A 7 -14.14 -7.24 7.66
CA MET A 7 -14.14 -5.77 7.62
C MET A 7 -12.73 -5.18 7.75
N MET A 8 -11.89 -5.76 8.60
CA MET A 8 -10.49 -5.36 8.75
C MET A 8 -9.70 -5.60 7.46
N GLY A 9 -9.90 -6.75 6.81
CA GLY A 9 -9.29 -7.06 5.51
C GLY A 9 -9.69 -6.04 4.43
N GLU A 10 -10.97 -5.70 4.32
CA GLU A 10 -11.45 -4.69 3.37
C GLU A 10 -10.90 -3.29 3.65
N GLN A 11 -10.83 -2.90 4.93
CA GLN A 11 -10.23 -1.61 5.31
C GLN A 11 -8.75 -1.56 4.94
N LEU A 12 -8.01 -2.65 5.19
CA LEU A 12 -6.61 -2.75 4.83
C LEU A 12 -6.42 -2.70 3.31
N ASP A 13 -7.26 -3.38 2.53
CA ASP A 13 -7.26 -3.32 1.07
C ASP A 13 -7.44 -1.87 0.56
N ARG A 14 -8.38 -1.12 1.17
CA ARG A 14 -8.59 0.31 0.84
C ARG A 14 -7.37 1.17 1.19
N ILE A 15 -6.70 0.90 2.30
CA ILE A 15 -5.48 1.61 2.72
C ILE A 15 -4.33 1.30 1.76
N ILE A 16 -4.17 0.04 1.35
CA ILE A 16 -3.16 -0.39 0.37
C ILE A 16 -3.39 0.35 -0.95
N ALA A 17 -4.60 0.31 -1.51
CA ALA A 17 -4.91 0.97 -2.77
C ALA A 17 -4.62 2.49 -2.75
N ARG A 18 -4.98 3.18 -1.65
CA ARG A 18 -4.65 4.60 -1.47
C ARG A 18 -3.15 4.85 -1.37
N THR A 19 -2.40 3.92 -0.78
CA THR A 19 -0.95 4.04 -0.63
C THR A 19 -0.24 3.80 -1.96
N GLU A 20 -0.73 2.87 -2.79
CA GLU A 20 -0.25 2.66 -4.16
C GLU A 20 -0.41 3.93 -5.02
N LEU A 21 -1.58 4.56 -4.97
CA LEU A 21 -1.80 5.84 -5.66
C LEU A 21 -0.84 6.94 -5.18
N ARG A 22 -0.55 6.99 -3.87
CA ARG A 22 0.45 7.94 -3.34
C ARG A 22 1.84 7.63 -3.87
N VAL A 23 2.24 6.35 -3.93
CA VAL A 23 3.55 5.97 -4.50
C VAL A 23 3.71 6.49 -5.92
N GLU A 24 2.67 6.39 -6.75
CA GLU A 24 2.70 6.94 -8.12
C GLU A 24 2.89 8.46 -8.12
N GLN A 25 2.17 9.18 -7.25
CA GLN A 25 2.32 10.64 -7.10
C GLN A 25 3.73 11.03 -6.62
N TRP A 26 4.27 10.30 -5.64
CA TRP A 26 5.62 10.51 -5.11
C TRP A 26 6.69 10.23 -6.17
N ASN A 27 6.51 9.21 -7.01
CA ASN A 27 7.40 8.93 -8.14
C ASN A 27 7.43 10.09 -9.14
N ILE A 28 6.27 10.65 -9.50
CA ILE A 28 6.18 11.82 -10.38
C ILE A 28 6.90 13.01 -9.73
N HIS A 29 6.65 13.27 -8.45
CA HIS A 29 7.28 14.37 -7.71
C HIS A 29 8.81 14.24 -7.66
N ALA A 30 9.33 13.06 -7.26
CA ALA A 30 10.76 12.81 -7.20
C ALA A 30 11.44 12.88 -8.58
N SER A 31 10.73 12.50 -9.64
CA SER A 31 11.23 12.61 -11.02
C SER A 31 11.26 14.06 -11.49
N ALA A 32 10.23 14.84 -11.20
CA ALA A 32 10.20 16.27 -11.49
C ALA A 32 11.32 17.03 -10.75
N LEU A 33 11.68 16.55 -9.56
CA LEU A 33 12.76 17.12 -8.77
C LEU A 33 14.17 16.66 -9.18
N ALA A 34 14.32 15.75 -10.14
CA ALA A 34 15.62 15.18 -10.52
C ALA A 34 16.73 16.22 -10.81
N PRO A 35 16.46 17.39 -11.41
CA PRO A 35 17.48 18.43 -11.62
C PRO A 35 17.96 19.12 -10.33
N TYR A 36 17.20 19.03 -9.23
CA TYR A 36 17.40 19.82 -8.02
C TYR A 36 18.10 19.02 -6.91
N GLY A 37 19.28 18.45 -7.21
CA GLY A 37 20.23 17.84 -6.26
C GLY A 37 19.67 17.35 -4.92
N ASP A 38 19.83 18.16 -3.86
CA ASP A 38 19.40 17.83 -2.50
C ASP A 38 17.88 17.61 -2.36
N GLN A 39 17.06 18.35 -3.10
CA GLN A 39 15.61 18.18 -3.12
C GLN A 39 15.24 16.84 -3.77
N ALA A 40 15.93 16.46 -4.86
CA ALA A 40 15.76 15.14 -5.48
C ALA A 40 16.09 14.02 -4.49
N LYS A 41 17.18 14.17 -3.72
CA LYS A 41 17.60 13.20 -2.71
C LYS A 41 16.59 13.07 -1.57
N ARG A 42 16.02 14.17 -1.09
CA ARG A 42 14.95 14.16 -0.07
C ARG A 42 13.69 13.48 -0.61
N ALA A 43 13.22 13.87 -1.79
CA ALA A 43 12.04 13.28 -2.40
C ALA A 43 12.19 11.77 -2.65
N ARG A 44 13.37 11.30 -3.08
CA ARG A 44 13.66 9.86 -3.21
C ARG A 44 13.68 9.13 -1.86
N SER A 45 14.18 9.78 -0.81
CA SER A 45 14.21 9.20 0.55
C SER A 45 12.79 9.06 1.12
N GLU A 46 11.95 10.07 0.90
CA GLU A 46 10.53 10.05 1.29
C GLU A 46 9.76 8.97 0.52
N LEU A 47 9.95 8.88 -0.80
CA LEU A 47 9.41 7.80 -1.62
C LEU A 47 9.83 6.42 -1.10
N ALA A 48 11.10 6.23 -0.73
CA ALA A 48 11.58 4.96 -0.18
C ALA A 48 10.88 4.60 1.14
N ALA A 49 10.64 5.57 2.02
CA ALA A 49 9.90 5.35 3.26
C ALA A 49 8.45 4.92 3.00
N VAL A 50 7.78 5.54 2.00
CA VAL A 50 6.42 5.15 1.59
C VAL A 50 6.39 3.75 1.01
N LEU A 51 7.36 3.37 0.17
CA LEU A 51 7.49 2.02 -0.39
C LEU A 51 7.68 0.95 0.70
N ILE A 52 8.51 1.23 1.71
CA ILE A 52 8.67 0.34 2.87
C ILE A 52 7.35 0.18 3.64
N GLY A 53 6.62 1.28 3.85
CA GLY A 53 5.30 1.26 4.48
C GLY A 53 4.30 0.40 3.70
N LEU A 54 4.24 0.57 2.37
CA LEU A 54 3.39 -0.22 1.48
C LEU A 54 3.73 -1.72 1.55
N ALA A 55 5.01 -2.08 1.55
CA ALA A 55 5.45 -3.46 1.67
C ALA A 55 4.94 -4.10 2.97
N LYS A 56 5.06 -3.38 4.11
CA LYS A 56 4.54 -3.85 5.41
C LYS A 56 3.02 -4.04 5.39
N LEU A 57 2.27 -3.12 4.79
CA LEU A 57 0.81 -3.24 4.65
C LEU A 57 0.42 -4.48 3.84
N LYS A 58 1.11 -4.74 2.71
CA LYS A 58 0.90 -5.94 1.89
C LYS A 58 1.22 -7.22 2.67
N THR A 59 2.30 -7.24 3.44
CA THR A 59 2.62 -8.36 4.34
C THR A 59 1.51 -8.58 5.38
N CYS A 60 1.03 -7.52 6.03
CA CYS A 60 -0.09 -7.62 6.96
C CYS A 60 -1.35 -8.19 6.29
N ARG A 61 -1.64 -7.79 5.05
CA ARG A 61 -2.81 -8.27 4.32
C ARG A 61 -2.71 -9.74 3.94
N ASN A 62 -1.53 -10.20 3.55
CA ASN A 62 -1.28 -11.60 3.21
C ASN A 62 -1.37 -12.52 4.44
N ASN A 63 -1.10 -11.98 5.63
CA ASN A 63 -1.23 -12.72 6.90
C ASN A 63 -2.68 -12.75 7.42
N LEU A 64 -3.56 -11.90 6.88
CA LEU A 64 -4.99 -11.97 7.17
C LEU A 64 -5.62 -13.10 6.34
N PRO A 65 -6.48 -13.93 6.96
CA PRO A 65 -7.09 -15.02 6.23
C PRO A 65 -7.98 -14.47 5.10
N ASP A 66 -8.10 -15.21 4.00
CA ASP A 66 -8.73 -14.70 2.78
C ASP A 66 -10.26 -14.93 2.78
N SER A 67 -11.04 -13.84 2.86
CA SER A 67 -12.52 -13.92 2.95
C SER A 67 -13.17 -14.34 1.64
N ARG A 68 -12.47 -14.18 0.50
CA ARG A 68 -13.00 -14.43 -0.85
C ARG A 68 -13.07 -15.90 -1.23
N SER A 69 -12.32 -16.78 -0.56
CA SER A 69 -12.27 -18.21 -0.90
C SER A 69 -13.54 -18.97 -0.46
N ARG A 70 -14.20 -18.55 0.63
CA ARG A 70 -15.39 -19.25 1.16
C ARG A 70 -16.69 -18.95 0.43
N ARG A 71 -16.88 -17.74 -0.10
CA ARG A 71 -18.09 -17.38 -0.88
C ARG A 71 -18.29 -18.22 -2.14
N ARG A 72 -17.27 -18.94 -2.62
CA ARG A 72 -17.36 -19.86 -3.76
C ARG A 72 -17.57 -21.33 -3.37
N ALA A 73 -17.43 -21.67 -2.09
CA ALA A 73 -17.61 -23.04 -1.60
C ALA A 73 -19.05 -23.30 -1.11
N ASP A 74 -19.82 -22.24 -0.84
CA ASP A 74 -21.20 -22.29 -0.37
C ASP A 74 -22.23 -21.94 -1.49
N SER A 75 -21.85 -22.02 -2.77
CA SER A 75 -22.72 -21.80 -3.93
C SER A 75 -22.78 -23.02 -4.84
#